data_AF-A0A7Y2HPJ3-F1
#
_entry.id   AF-A0A7Y2HPJ3-F1
#
_cell.length_a   1.000
_cell.length_b   1.000
_cell.length_c   1.000
_cell.angle_alpha   90.00
_cell.angle_beta   90.00
_cell.angle_gamma   90.00
#
_symmetry.space_group_name_H-M   'P 1'
#
loop_
_entity.id
_entity.type
_entity.pdbx_description
1 polymer ?
#
loop_
_entity_poly.entity_id
_entity_poly.type
_entity_poly.pdbx_seq_one_letter_code
_entity_poly.pdbx_strand_id
1 'polypeptide(L)'
;MLQARKGPAGEVALDALLERAAIEVIPFSRPAAQLARLAYGRFGKGIGDPAVLDYGDCLTYGVAMAEGHPLLFRGDDFTRTDVERVEY
;
A
#
# COMPACT_ATOMS: atom_id res chain seq x y z
N MET A 1 3.26 9.16 11.67
CA MET A 1 4.35 9.77 10.87
C MET A 1 5.69 9.45 11.50
N LEU A 2 6.66 8.95 10.73
CA LEU A 2 7.97 8.48 11.22
C LEU A 2 8.76 9.58 11.94
N GLN A 3 8.81 10.78 11.35
CA GLN A 3 9.43 11.97 11.94
C GLN A 3 8.83 12.30 13.32
N ALA A 4 7.51 12.19 13.49
CA ALA A 4 6.86 12.44 14.78
C ALA A 4 7.23 11.40 15.86
N ARG A 5 7.64 10.19 15.47
CA ARG A 5 7.99 9.09 16.41
C ARG A 5 9.50 8.93 16.63
N LYS A 6 10.32 9.31 15.66
CA LYS A 6 11.76 9.03 15.61
C LYS A 6 12.63 10.27 15.38
N GLY A 7 12.01 11.45 15.21
CA GLY A 7 12.70 12.69 14.87
C GLY A 7 13.38 12.65 13.49
N PRO A 8 14.26 13.61 13.19
CA PRO A 8 14.99 13.68 11.92
C PRO A 8 15.84 12.44 11.63
N ALA A 9 16.37 11.77 12.66
CA ALA A 9 17.13 10.53 12.51
C ALA A 9 16.28 9.37 11.96
N GLY A 10 14.95 9.44 12.07
CA GLY A 10 14.05 8.43 11.53
C GLY A 10 14.09 8.34 10.00
N GLU A 11 14.22 9.47 9.30
CA GLU A 11 14.28 9.51 7.84
C GLU A 11 15.56 8.84 7.33
N VAL A 12 16.71 9.18 7.91
CA VAL A 12 18.00 8.54 7.60
C VAL A 12 17.95 7.02 7.82
N ALA A 13 17.31 6.57 8.90
CA ALA A 13 17.15 5.15 9.18
C ALA A 13 16.20 4.45 8.18
N LEU A 14 15.19 5.14 7.67
CA LEU A 14 14.30 4.61 6.63
C LEU A 14 15.03 4.46 5.30
N ASP A 15 15.78 5.47 4.88
CA ASP A 15 16.56 5.43 3.64
C ASP A 15 17.57 4.27 3.68
N ALA A 16 18.30 4.15 4.80
CA ALA A 16 19.23 3.03 5.00
C ALA A 16 18.53 1.65 5.00
N LEU A 17 17.28 1.57 5.48
CA LEU A 17 16.50 0.33 5.44
C LEU A 17 16.11 -0.02 3.99
N LEU A 18 15.61 0.95 3.22
CA LEU A 18 15.23 0.77 1.82
C LEU A 18 16.41 0.28 0.99
N GLU A 19 17.59 0.88 1.17
CA GLU A 19 18.83 0.46 0.51
C GLU A 19 19.24 -0.98 0.91
N ARG A 20 19.28 -1.27 2.22
CA ARG A 20 19.69 -2.60 2.72
C ARG A 20 18.75 -3.72 2.30
N ALA A 21 17.46 -3.43 2.18
CA ALA A 21 16.45 -4.38 1.74
C ALA A 21 16.33 -4.45 0.20
N ALA A 22 17.14 -3.68 -0.54
CA ALA A 22 17.10 -3.59 -1.99
C ALA A 22 15.68 -3.30 -2.53
N ILE A 23 14.96 -2.39 -1.86
CA ILE A 23 13.61 -2.00 -2.26
C ILE A 23 13.68 -1.09 -3.48
N GLU A 24 13.02 -1.48 -4.56
CA GLU A 24 12.84 -0.65 -5.74
C GLU A 24 11.67 0.33 -5.55
N VAL A 25 11.91 1.62 -5.79
CA VAL A 25 10.86 2.64 -5.80
C VAL A 25 10.38 2.83 -7.23
N ILE A 26 9.13 2.45 -7.48
CA ILE A 26 8.52 2.57 -8.80
C ILE A 26 7.61 3.81 -8.92
N PRO A 27 7.46 4.40 -10.12
CA PRO A 27 6.52 5.48 -10.36
C PRO A 27 5.06 5.02 -10.20
N PHE A 28 4.19 5.89 -9.70
CA PHE A 28 2.75 5.61 -9.67
C PHE A 28 2.15 5.72 -11.07
N SER A 29 1.87 4.58 -11.69
CA SER A 29 1.44 4.49 -13.09
C SER A 29 -0.05 4.84 -13.29
N ARG A 30 -0.43 5.16 -14.54
CA ARG A 30 -1.84 5.37 -14.89
C ARG A 30 -2.71 4.13 -14.64
N PRO A 31 -2.29 2.90 -14.99
CA PRO A 31 -3.02 1.68 -14.61
C PRO A 31 -3.24 1.56 -13.09
N ALA A 32 -2.20 1.81 -12.29
CA ALA A 32 -2.30 1.78 -10.84
C ALA A 32 -3.32 2.81 -10.32
N ALA A 33 -3.33 4.03 -10.86
CA ALA A 33 -4.31 5.05 -10.51
C ALA A 33 -5.77 4.64 -10.84
N GLN A 34 -5.97 4.00 -11.99
CA GLN A 34 -7.29 3.50 -12.39
C GLN A 34 -7.77 2.38 -11.46
N LEU A 35 -6.89 1.44 -11.12
CA LEU A 35 -7.17 0.34 -10.22
C LEU A 35 -7.40 0.81 -8.78
N ALA A 36 -6.64 1.79 -8.29
CA ALA A 36 -6.86 2.43 -7.00
C ALA A 36 -8.26 3.06 -6.88
N ARG A 37 -8.71 3.78 -7.93
CA ARG A 37 -10.06 4.36 -7.97
C ARG A 37 -11.14 3.27 -7.94
N LEU A 38 -10.94 2.18 -8.67
CA LEU A 38 -11.89 1.04 -8.66
C LEU A 38 -11.91 0.35 -7.29
N ALA A 39 -10.75 0.21 -6.65
CA ALA A 39 -10.63 -0.36 -5.31
C ALA A 39 -11.41 0.46 -4.29
N TYR A 40 -11.35 1.80 -4.34
CA TYR A 40 -12.11 2.64 -3.43
C TYR A 40 -13.64 2.48 -3.61
N GLY A 41 -14.11 2.30 -4.84
CA GLY A 41 -15.53 2.01 -5.08
C GLY A 41 -15.97 0.64 -4.54
N ARG A 42 -15.08 -0.36 -4.54
CA ARG A 42 -15.37 -1.72 -4.08
C ARG A 42 -15.18 -1.91 -2.58
N PHE A 43 -14.11 -1.33 -2.03
CA PHE A 43 -13.61 -1.61 -0.69
C PHE A 43 -13.38 -0.35 0.16
N GLY A 44 -13.67 0.84 -0.37
CA GLY A 44 -13.36 2.11 0.31
C GLY A 44 -14.22 2.32 1.55
N LYS A 45 -13.60 2.82 2.63
CA LYS A 45 -14.28 3.20 3.88
C LYS A 45 -15.46 4.12 3.60
N GLY A 46 -16.65 3.74 4.07
CA GLY A 46 -17.89 4.49 3.90
C GLY A 46 -18.57 4.39 2.53
N ILE A 47 -18.03 3.60 1.59
CA ILE A 47 -18.59 3.45 0.23
C ILE A 47 -18.76 1.98 -0.16
N GLY A 48 -17.68 1.21 -0.09
CA GLY A 48 -17.64 -0.17 -0.57
C GLY A 48 -18.18 -1.20 0.43
N ASP A 49 -18.20 -2.46 0.01
CA ASP A 49 -18.34 -3.60 0.90
C ASP A 49 -17.30 -4.66 0.51
N PRO A 50 -16.32 -4.93 1.37
CA PRO A 50 -16.11 -4.35 2.70
C PRO A 50 -15.51 -2.95 2.69
N ALA A 51 -16.10 -2.01 3.45
CA ALA A 51 -15.62 -0.64 3.63
C ALA A 51 -14.36 -0.55 4.52
N VAL A 52 -13.23 -1.11 4.07
CA VAL A 52 -12.01 -1.29 4.87
C VAL A 52 -10.79 -0.52 4.38
N LEU A 53 -10.73 -0.11 3.11
CA LEU A 53 -9.57 0.60 2.57
C LEU A 53 -9.72 2.11 2.72
N ASP A 54 -8.69 2.76 3.21
CA ASP A 54 -8.57 4.22 3.10
C ASP A 54 -7.93 4.65 1.77
N TYR A 55 -7.67 5.95 1.62
CA TYR A 55 -7.07 6.47 0.39
C TYR A 55 -5.66 5.93 0.12
N GLY A 56 -4.81 5.83 1.15
CA GLY A 56 -3.47 5.30 1.03
C GLY A 56 -3.49 3.82 0.69
N ASP A 57 -4.40 3.07 1.30
CA ASP A 57 -4.59 1.65 1.00
C ASP A 57 -5.00 1.41 -0.45
N CYS A 58 -5.83 2.30 -1.01
CA CYS A 58 -6.24 2.21 -2.41
C CYS A 58 -5.06 2.42 -3.37
N LEU A 59 -4.13 3.32 -3.04
CA LEU A 59 -2.91 3.50 -3.85
C LEU A 59 -2.05 2.23 -3.82
N THR A 60 -1.86 1.66 -2.64
CA THR A 60 -1.12 0.41 -2.43
C THR A 60 -1.77 -0.76 -3.18
N TYR A 61 -3.09 -0.93 -3.06
CA TYR A 61 -3.86 -1.92 -3.81
C TYR A 61 -3.69 -1.70 -5.33
N GLY A 62 -3.80 -0.46 -5.79
CA GLY A 62 -3.69 -0.13 -7.21
C GLY A 62 -2.35 -0.53 -7.80
N VAL A 63 -1.26 -0.30 -7.08
CA VAL A 63 0.09 -0.74 -7.48
C VAL A 63 0.19 -2.26 -7.51
N ALA A 64 -0.19 -2.94 -6.41
CA ALA A 64 -0.10 -4.40 -6.34
C ALA A 64 -0.85 -5.09 -7.49
N MET A 65 -2.06 -4.61 -7.79
CA MET A 65 -2.88 -5.15 -8.88
C MET A 65 -2.35 -4.79 -10.27
N ALA A 66 -1.70 -3.63 -10.44
CA ALA A 66 -1.12 -3.22 -11.72
C ALA A 66 0.14 -4.04 -12.06
N GLU A 67 0.99 -4.28 -11.06
CA GLU A 67 2.25 -5.02 -11.22
C GLU A 67 2.04 -6.55 -11.12
N GLY A 68 0.90 -6.99 -10.59
CA GLY A 68 0.60 -8.42 -10.41
C GLY A 68 1.45 -9.08 -9.32
N HIS A 69 1.88 -8.30 -8.33
CA HIS A 69 2.70 -8.79 -7.21
C HIS A 69 1.87 -8.91 -5.93
N PRO A 70 2.16 -9.93 -5.09
CA PRO A 70 1.51 -10.06 -3.79
C PRO A 70 1.89 -8.90 -2.87
N LEU A 71 0.94 -8.46 -2.05
CA LEU A 71 1.11 -7.34 -1.13
C LEU A 71 1.60 -7.81 0.24
N LEU A 72 2.69 -7.22 0.72
CA LEU A 72 3.12 -7.33 2.11
C LEU A 72 2.50 -6.19 2.92
N PHE A 73 1.74 -6.54 3.95
CA PHE A 73 1.10 -5.56 4.83
C PHE A 73 0.99 -6.10 6.26
N ARG A 74 0.60 -5.22 7.18
CA ARG A 74 0.28 -5.55 8.57
C ARG A 74 -1.11 -5.03 8.92
N GLY A 75 -1.87 -5.81 9.67
CA GLY A 75 -3.27 -5.52 10.02
C GLY A 75 -4.23 -6.35 9.17
N ASP A 76 -5.51 -5.99 9.18
CA ASP A 76 -6.56 -6.80 8.54
C ASP A 76 -7.19 -6.13 7.31
N ASP A 77 -6.78 -4.92 6.95
CA ASP A 77 -7.50 -4.10 5.95
C ASP A 77 -7.54 -4.78 4.57
N PHE A 78 -6.41 -5.30 4.08
CA PHE A 78 -6.36 -6.04 2.82
C PHE A 78 -6.88 -7.48 2.94
N THR A 79 -7.15 -7.97 4.16
CA THR A 79 -7.60 -9.36 4.35
C THR A 79 -9.00 -9.65 3.83
N ARG A 80 -9.77 -8.59 3.56
CA ARG A 80 -11.11 -8.68 3.00
C ARG A 80 -11.18 -8.17 1.56
N THR A 81 -10.02 -8.10 0.89
CA THR A 81 -9.91 -7.74 -0.52
C THR A 81 -9.47 -8.95 -1.34
N ASP A 82 -9.48 -8.79 -2.66
CA ASP A 82 -9.03 -9.76 -3.66
C ASP A 82 -7.55 -9.63 -4.04
N VAL A 83 -6.77 -8.78 -3.37
CA VAL A 83 -5.32 -8.71 -3.59
C VAL A 83 -4.61 -9.96 -3.04
N GLU A 84 -3.65 -10.49 -3.79
CA GLU A 84 -2.77 -11.56 -3.31
C GLU A 84 -1.86 -11.04 -2.19
N ARG A 85 -1.48 -11.91 -1.24
CA ARG A 85 -0.77 -11.53 -0.02
C ARG A 85 0.52 -12.31 0.10
N VAL A 86 1.54 -11.66 0.63
CA VAL A 86 2.77 -12.35 1.00
C VAL A 86 2.54 -13.10 2.30
N GLU A 87 2.79 -14.40 2.29
CA GLU A 87 2.89 -15.24 3.49
C GLU A 87 4.32 -15.12 4.07
N TYR A 88 4.47 -14.81 5.36
CA TYR A 88 5.76 -14.57 6.01
C TYR A 88 5.81 -15.07 7.46
#